data_AF-A0A2P2DI21-F1
#
_entry.id   AF-A0A2P2DI21-F1
#
_cell.length_a   1.000
_cell.length_b   1.000
_cell.length_c   1.000
_cell.angle_alpha   90.00
_cell.angle_beta   90.00
_cell.angle_gamma   90.00
#
_symmetry.space_group_name_H-M   'P 1'
#
loop_
_entity.id
_entity.type
_entity.pdbx_description
1 polymer ?
#
loop_
_entity_poly.entity_id
_entity_poly.type
_entity_poly.pdbx_seq_one_letter_code
_entity_poly.pdbx_strand_id
1 'polypeptide(L)'
;MWKFLELMERQGKWILTVLFLFLLVTSVNRSHQKSDFLDYYHASERWVTGENLYRFDVAFDLQSKIKTAEDLFRPENLPLLLALQNETATYIYPPVFSFLLIPITYLSETNAALVFEIVSWISFLILLFLLFQNKELNLQKTKFPYLILILTILFNFRFIESHIQNNQVGILLILFVLISILVKNHFLGGLLLALAVSIKITPLVFLFVFVYEKKYSRIFWFLIGLVLWNALPLLYHWDYTIQMSKEWMTEILGNALNNPLLRSWKNNQSLSSTLAKYFVSGADFINQPTYGLPFLNLSISVLKLIQLLFIFVYGIPLLLLWRKPNQKWTIISLLFLISALFSGISWIHSYIICLIPVYFILNKVFSNQIETKELYILILILCLPIFSHRTFVGQKVESFLSMFSILFYSTSFLYFYIVRFALNENKNRN
;
A
#
# COMPACT_ATOMS: atom_id res chain seq x y z
N MET A 1 -32.63 13.37 10.93
CA MET A 1 -31.36 12.97 10.27
C MET A 1 -30.82 14.04 9.30
N TRP A 2 -31.62 14.57 8.36
CA TRP A 2 -31.14 15.52 7.34
C TRP A 2 -30.59 16.85 7.89
N LYS A 3 -31.26 17.50 8.86
CA LYS A 3 -30.78 18.75 9.49
C LYS A 3 -29.40 18.62 10.17
N PHE A 4 -29.10 17.44 10.73
CA PHE A 4 -27.80 17.18 11.37
C PHE A 4 -26.67 17.09 10.34
N LEU A 5 -26.92 16.40 9.21
CA LEU A 5 -25.95 16.28 8.12
C LEU A 5 -25.67 17.62 7.45
N GLU A 6 -26.69 18.47 7.29
CA GLU A 6 -26.54 19.84 6.79
C GLU A 6 -25.68 20.71 7.71
N LEU A 7 -25.85 20.58 9.03
CA LEU A 7 -25.01 21.28 10.00
C LEU A 7 -23.54 20.85 9.88
N MET A 8 -23.30 19.54 9.81
CA MET A 8 -21.96 18.95 9.63
C MET A 8 -21.32 19.43 8.33
N GLU A 9 -22.06 19.47 7.23
CA GLU A 9 -21.56 19.95 5.94
C GLU A 9 -21.18 21.44 5.99
N ARG A 10 -22.02 22.28 6.61
CA ARG A 10 -21.75 23.71 6.78
C ARG A 10 -20.48 23.98 7.58
N GLN A 11 -20.21 23.15 8.59
CA GLN A 11 -19.00 23.23 9.41
C GLN A 11 -17.84 22.37 8.87
N GLY A 12 -18.05 21.64 7.77
CA GLY A 12 -17.16 20.58 7.33
C GLY A 12 -15.74 21.06 7.04
N LYS A 13 -15.57 22.28 6.51
CA LYS A 13 -14.25 22.92 6.34
C LYS A 13 -13.49 23.03 7.65
N TRP A 14 -14.14 23.52 8.72
CA TRP A 14 -13.53 23.68 10.03
C TRP A 14 -13.19 22.33 10.65
N ILE A 15 -14.10 21.35 10.55
CA ILE A 15 -13.88 20.00 11.06
C ILE A 15 -12.68 19.34 10.36
N LEU A 16 -12.59 19.47 9.03
CA LEU A 16 -11.45 18.97 8.25
C LEU A 16 -10.15 19.66 8.65
N THR A 17 -10.15 20.99 8.84
CA THR A 17 -8.97 21.73 9.29
C THR A 17 -8.51 21.24 10.67
N VAL A 18 -9.42 21.11 11.63
CA VAL A 18 -9.08 20.63 12.98
C VAL A 18 -8.55 19.20 12.95
N LEU A 19 -9.21 18.31 12.20
CA LEU A 19 -8.77 16.92 12.07
C LEU A 19 -7.39 16.83 11.40
N PHE A 20 -7.15 17.64 10.37
CA PHE A 20 -5.85 17.71 9.71
C PHE A 20 -4.76 18.21 10.66
N LEU A 21 -4.99 19.30 11.39
CA LEU A 21 -4.04 19.83 12.36
C LEU A 21 -3.73 18.82 13.47
N PHE A 22 -4.75 18.10 13.96
CA PHE A 22 -4.57 17.04 14.94
C PHE A 22 -3.64 15.93 14.41
N LEU A 23 -3.87 15.46 13.20
CA LEU A 23 -3.03 14.42 12.59
C LEU A 23 -1.61 14.93 12.30
N LEU A 24 -1.47 16.17 11.84
CA LEU A 24 -0.18 16.81 11.56
C LEU A 24 0.66 16.95 12.84
N VAL A 25 0.07 17.44 13.93
CA VAL A 25 0.77 17.56 15.23
C VAL A 25 1.18 16.19 15.75
N THR A 26 0.29 15.19 15.65
CA THR A 26 0.58 13.81 16.05
C THR A 26 1.75 13.22 15.26
N SER A 27 1.79 13.52 13.96
CA SER A 27 2.84 13.11 13.03
C SER A 27 4.19 13.74 13.36
N VAL A 28 4.27 15.07 13.49
CA VAL A 28 5.51 15.80 13.78
C VAL A 28 6.12 15.34 15.10
N ASN A 29 5.30 15.15 16.13
CA ASN A 29 5.74 14.66 17.45
C ASN A 29 6.35 13.24 17.41
N ARG A 30 6.10 12.48 16.34
CA ARG A 30 6.61 11.10 16.17
C ARG A 30 7.78 10.99 15.20
N SER A 31 8.22 12.10 14.60
CA SER A 31 9.33 12.11 13.63
C SER A 31 10.66 11.53 14.17
N HIS A 32 10.84 11.49 15.50
CA HIS A 32 12.02 10.90 16.15
C HIS A 32 11.91 9.38 16.40
N GLN A 33 10.77 8.76 16.12
CA GLN A 33 10.56 7.33 16.39
C GLN A 33 11.11 6.46 15.25
N LYS A 34 11.51 5.22 15.59
CA LYS A 34 11.88 4.23 14.59
C LYS A 34 10.72 4.03 13.61
N SER A 35 11.01 4.16 12.32
CA SER A 35 10.04 4.09 11.24
C SER A 35 10.68 3.45 10.00
N ASP A 36 9.86 3.01 9.06
CA ASP A 36 10.33 2.44 7.79
C ASP A 36 11.09 3.48 6.95
N PHE A 37 10.91 4.78 7.21
CA PHE A 37 11.72 5.83 6.59
C PHE A 37 13.22 5.68 6.91
N LEU A 38 13.59 5.23 8.10
CA LEU A 38 15.01 5.04 8.45
C LEU A 38 15.67 3.99 7.56
N ASP A 39 14.93 2.95 7.16
CA ASP A 39 15.43 1.97 6.19
C ASP A 39 15.68 2.62 4.82
N TYR A 40 14.88 3.62 4.43
CA TYR A 40 15.07 4.36 3.17
C TYR A 40 16.28 5.29 3.25
N TYR A 41 16.41 5.97 4.39
CA TYR A 41 17.49 6.88 4.68
C TYR A 41 18.84 6.15 4.69
N HIS A 42 18.97 5.06 5.43
CA HIS A 42 20.21 4.29 5.47
C HIS A 42 20.53 3.61 4.13
N ALA A 43 19.52 3.11 3.40
CA ALA A 43 19.75 2.64 2.03
C ALA A 43 20.28 3.79 1.14
N SER A 44 19.79 5.00 1.32
CA SER A 44 20.27 6.17 0.59
C SER A 44 21.71 6.55 0.96
N GLU A 45 22.11 6.48 2.24
CA GLU A 45 23.49 6.76 2.67
C GLU A 45 24.51 5.79 2.06
N ARG A 46 24.11 4.52 1.86
CA ARG A 46 24.98 3.47 1.31
C ARG A 46 25.41 3.71 -0.14
N TRP A 47 24.75 4.62 -0.85
CA TRP A 47 25.23 5.08 -2.16
C TRP A 47 26.59 5.77 -2.09
N VAL A 48 26.90 6.43 -0.96
CA VAL A 48 28.17 7.14 -0.75
C VAL A 48 29.28 6.15 -0.32
N THR A 49 28.94 5.16 0.50
CA THR A 49 29.91 4.20 1.02
C THR A 49 30.16 3.01 0.08
N GLY A 50 29.24 2.74 -0.85
CA GLY A 50 29.27 1.55 -1.71
C GLY A 50 28.87 0.26 -0.99
N GLU A 51 28.35 0.35 0.23
CA GLU A 51 27.80 -0.78 0.98
C GLU A 51 26.56 -1.37 0.29
N ASN A 52 26.25 -2.63 0.56
CA ASN A 52 25.07 -3.30 -0.01
C ASN A 52 23.76 -2.63 0.45
N LEU A 53 22.91 -2.16 -0.49
CA LEU A 53 21.62 -1.52 -0.18
C LEU A 53 20.71 -2.38 0.71
N TYR A 54 20.77 -3.70 0.51
CA TYR A 54 19.88 -4.69 1.11
C TYR A 54 20.51 -5.41 2.31
N ARG A 55 21.78 -5.14 2.63
CA ARG A 55 22.53 -5.74 3.75
C ARG A 55 22.54 -7.27 3.74
N PHE A 56 22.55 -7.88 2.56
CA PHE A 56 22.66 -9.34 2.39
C PHE A 56 24.06 -9.87 2.69
N ASP A 57 25.08 -9.01 2.64
CA ASP A 57 26.44 -9.28 3.09
C ASP A 57 26.48 -9.84 4.52
N VAL A 58 25.66 -9.31 5.43
CA VAL A 58 25.51 -9.82 6.81
C VAL A 58 25.00 -11.27 6.82
N ALA A 59 24.02 -11.58 5.97
CA ALA A 59 23.46 -12.93 5.87
C ALA A 59 24.46 -13.93 5.31
N PHE A 60 25.22 -13.53 4.29
CA PHE A 60 26.27 -14.37 3.70
C PHE A 60 27.43 -14.61 4.68
N ASP A 61 27.84 -13.59 5.45
CA ASP A 61 28.86 -13.75 6.49
C ASP A 61 28.39 -14.71 7.59
N LEU A 62 27.14 -14.59 8.04
CA LEU A 62 26.49 -15.53 8.96
C LEU A 62 26.52 -16.97 8.42
N GLN A 63 26.12 -17.16 7.15
CA GLN A 63 26.06 -18.48 6.53
C GLN A 63 27.45 -19.13 6.43
N SER A 64 28.50 -18.33 6.30
CA SER A 64 29.88 -18.82 6.28
C SER A 64 30.38 -19.25 7.67
N LYS A 65 29.88 -18.58 8.73
CA LYS A 65 30.29 -18.78 10.13
C LYS A 65 29.48 -19.83 10.88
N ILE A 66 28.20 -20.00 10.55
CA ILE A 66 27.29 -20.92 11.21
C ILE A 66 27.17 -22.21 10.40
N LYS A 67 27.73 -23.30 10.93
CA LYS A 67 27.68 -24.63 10.30
C LYS A 67 26.76 -25.58 11.07
N THR A 68 26.61 -25.37 12.37
CA THR A 68 25.68 -26.14 13.22
C THR A 68 24.72 -25.22 13.98
N ALA A 69 23.66 -25.79 14.54
CA ALA A 69 22.71 -25.03 15.36
C ALA A 69 23.36 -24.46 16.63
N GLU A 70 24.40 -25.11 17.18
CA GLU A 70 25.13 -24.57 18.33
C GLU A 70 25.92 -23.29 17.99
N ASP A 71 26.38 -23.14 16.75
CA ASP A 71 27.12 -21.95 16.31
C ASP A 71 26.28 -20.67 16.39
N LEU A 72 24.94 -20.77 16.24
CA LEU A 72 24.04 -19.64 16.43
C LEU A 72 24.08 -19.07 17.85
N PHE A 73 24.38 -19.89 18.85
CA PHE A 73 24.34 -19.44 20.25
C PHE A 73 25.70 -18.95 20.76
N ARG A 74 26.72 -18.87 19.89
CA ARG A 74 28.03 -18.34 20.27
C ARG A 74 27.97 -16.81 20.42
N PRO A 75 28.54 -16.24 21.50
CA PRO A 75 28.53 -14.79 21.71
C PRO A 75 29.13 -13.96 20.56
N GLU A 76 30.15 -14.50 19.89
CA GLU A 76 30.80 -13.89 18.73
C GLU A 76 29.88 -13.68 17.52
N ASN A 77 28.82 -14.48 17.40
CA ASN A 77 27.83 -14.39 16.32
C ASN A 77 26.63 -13.51 16.69
N LEU A 78 26.51 -13.07 17.96
CA LEU A 78 25.39 -12.26 18.43
C LEU A 78 25.24 -10.92 17.68
N PRO A 79 26.30 -10.13 17.40
CA PRO A 79 26.17 -8.90 16.63
C PRO A 79 25.64 -9.13 15.22
N LEU A 80 26.12 -10.20 14.57
CA LEU A 80 25.70 -10.62 13.25
C LEU A 80 24.22 -11.05 13.26
N LEU A 81 23.79 -11.82 14.25
CA LEU A 81 22.39 -12.23 14.40
C LEU A 81 21.45 -11.04 14.63
N LEU A 82 21.89 -10.07 15.44
CA LEU A 82 21.14 -8.83 15.65
C LEU A 82 21.05 -8.02 14.36
N ALA A 83 22.13 -7.91 13.58
CA ALA A 83 22.13 -7.23 12.29
C ALA A 83 21.24 -7.96 11.27
N LEU A 84 21.28 -9.29 11.22
CA LEU A 84 20.41 -10.10 10.36
C LEU A 84 18.92 -9.85 10.67
N GLN A 85 18.58 -9.73 11.95
CA GLN A 85 17.21 -9.52 12.39
C GLN A 85 16.72 -8.08 12.15
N ASN A 86 17.61 -7.09 12.29
CA ASN A 86 17.23 -5.68 12.38
C ASN A 86 17.63 -4.82 11.18
N GLU A 87 18.47 -5.32 10.27
CA GLU A 87 19.08 -4.53 9.19
C GLU A 87 19.05 -5.25 7.83
N THR A 88 19.14 -6.59 7.80
CA THR A 88 19.10 -7.34 6.53
C THR A 88 17.71 -7.30 5.91
N ALA A 89 17.67 -6.93 4.63
CA ALA A 89 16.47 -6.82 3.81
C ALA A 89 15.38 -5.91 4.41
N THR A 90 15.68 -5.01 5.35
CA THR A 90 14.67 -4.08 5.87
C THR A 90 14.21 -3.11 4.76
N TYR A 91 15.17 -2.62 3.99
CA TYR A 91 14.92 -1.99 2.70
C TYR A 91 14.57 -3.05 1.63
N ILE A 92 13.39 -2.92 1.00
CA ILE A 92 12.87 -3.87 0.00
C ILE A 92 12.52 -3.22 -1.35
N TYR A 93 12.89 -1.96 -1.52
CA TYR A 93 12.48 -1.16 -2.68
C TYR A 93 13.55 -1.21 -3.79
N PRO A 94 13.19 -0.90 -5.05
CA PRO A 94 14.16 -0.82 -6.12
C PRO A 94 15.19 0.30 -5.87
N PRO A 95 16.43 0.18 -6.37
CA PRO A 95 17.51 1.10 -6.06
C PRO A 95 17.19 2.58 -6.32
N VAL A 96 16.43 2.87 -7.37
CA VAL A 96 16.02 4.25 -7.72
C VAL A 96 15.34 4.99 -6.57
N PHE A 97 14.59 4.30 -5.69
CA PHE A 97 13.93 4.99 -4.59
C PHE A 97 14.95 5.53 -3.58
N SER A 98 15.91 4.70 -3.16
CA SER A 98 17.01 5.15 -2.28
C SER A 98 17.85 6.22 -2.96
N PHE A 99 18.14 6.08 -4.25
CA PHE A 99 18.87 7.08 -5.03
C PHE A 99 18.20 8.47 -5.01
N LEU A 100 16.88 8.53 -5.17
CA LEU A 100 16.11 9.78 -5.15
C LEU A 100 16.13 10.48 -3.78
N LEU A 101 16.52 9.78 -2.71
CA LEU A 101 16.59 10.31 -1.34
C LEU A 101 17.99 10.80 -0.96
N ILE A 102 19.01 10.62 -1.81
CA ILE A 102 20.37 11.11 -1.54
C ILE A 102 20.40 12.60 -1.15
N PRO A 103 19.64 13.52 -1.78
CA PRO A 103 19.69 14.93 -1.39
C PRO A 103 19.27 15.20 0.06
N ILE A 104 18.44 14.35 0.68
CA ILE A 104 17.99 14.55 2.07
C ILE A 104 18.89 13.86 3.09
N THR A 105 19.87 13.05 2.68
CA THR A 105 20.86 12.44 3.58
C THR A 105 21.93 13.42 4.06
N TYR A 106 21.97 14.64 3.51
CA TYR A 106 22.78 15.73 4.06
C TYR A 106 22.20 16.32 5.36
N LEU A 107 20.99 15.92 5.73
CA LEU A 107 20.34 16.25 6.98
C LEU A 107 20.51 15.09 7.97
N SER A 108 20.40 15.35 9.28
CA SER A 108 20.28 14.27 10.25
C SER A 108 19.02 13.43 9.98
N GLU A 109 19.03 12.16 10.38
CA GLU A 109 17.89 11.23 10.24
C GLU A 109 16.54 11.86 10.62
N THR A 110 16.51 12.54 11.77
CA THR A 110 15.33 13.25 12.27
C THR A 110 14.86 14.35 11.31
N ASN A 111 15.78 15.19 10.83
CA ASN A 111 15.44 16.30 9.95
C ASN A 111 15.03 15.79 8.56
N ALA A 112 15.69 14.74 8.06
CA ALA A 112 15.31 14.07 6.83
C ALA A 112 13.92 13.43 6.94
N ALA A 113 13.62 12.77 8.07
CA ALA A 113 12.31 12.19 8.35
C ALA A 113 11.22 13.25 8.38
N LEU A 114 11.48 14.40 9.01
CA LEU A 114 10.56 15.54 9.04
C LEU A 114 10.31 16.13 7.65
N VAL A 115 11.34 16.27 6.81
CA VAL A 115 11.19 16.72 5.42
C VAL A 115 10.33 15.73 4.64
N PHE A 116 10.60 14.43 4.76
CA PHE A 116 9.83 13.40 4.07
C PHE A 116 8.36 13.36 4.55
N GLU A 117 8.12 13.57 5.84
CA GLU A 117 6.79 13.68 6.43
C GLU A 117 6.03 14.91 5.89
N ILE A 118 6.69 16.07 5.75
CA ILE A 118 6.11 17.25 5.11
C ILE A 118 5.69 16.95 3.67
N VAL A 119 6.54 16.27 2.89
CA VAL A 119 6.23 15.86 1.52
C VAL A 119 5.01 14.92 1.51
N SER A 120 4.92 13.99 2.46
CA SER A 120 3.76 13.10 2.63
C SER A 120 2.47 13.89 2.91
N TRP A 121 2.51 14.88 3.80
CA TRP A 121 1.37 15.73 4.12
C TRP A 121 0.91 16.63 2.97
N ILE A 122 1.85 17.26 2.28
CA ILE A 122 1.55 18.01 1.06
C ILE A 122 0.90 17.08 0.03
N SER A 123 1.43 15.87 -0.12
CA SER A 123 0.87 14.87 -1.03
C SER A 123 -0.54 14.46 -0.64
N PHE A 124 -0.81 14.29 0.66
CA PHE A 124 -2.13 13.98 1.18
C PHE A 124 -3.13 15.11 0.93
N LEU A 125 -2.73 16.38 1.14
CA LEU A 125 -3.58 17.53 0.86
C LEU A 125 -3.92 17.65 -0.63
N ILE A 126 -2.91 17.50 -1.50
CA ILE A 126 -3.12 17.50 -2.95
C ILE A 126 -4.02 16.34 -3.35
N LEU A 127 -3.85 15.16 -2.76
CA LEU A 127 -4.69 14.00 -3.00
C LEU A 127 -6.17 14.29 -2.67
N LEU A 128 -6.45 14.81 -1.47
CA LEU A 128 -7.81 15.16 -1.05
C LEU A 128 -8.39 16.27 -1.95
N PHE A 129 -7.58 17.25 -2.33
CA PHE A 129 -7.98 18.31 -3.27
C PHE A 129 -8.35 17.74 -4.64
N LEU A 130 -7.53 16.83 -5.19
CA LEU A 130 -7.80 16.19 -6.48
C LEU A 130 -9.08 15.36 -6.43
N LEU A 131 -9.32 14.61 -5.34
CA LEU A 131 -10.57 13.88 -5.13
C LEU A 131 -11.77 14.83 -5.09
N PHE A 132 -11.66 15.92 -4.33
CA PHE A 132 -12.72 16.92 -4.17
C PHE A 132 -13.04 17.69 -5.45
N GLN A 133 -12.04 17.98 -6.29
CA GLN A 133 -12.23 18.73 -7.54
C GLN A 133 -12.64 17.84 -8.72
N ASN A 134 -12.57 16.51 -8.58
CA ASN A 134 -12.78 15.61 -9.69
C ASN A 134 -14.27 15.51 -10.07
N LYS A 135 -14.65 16.11 -11.20
CA LYS A 135 -16.04 16.11 -11.70
C LYS A 135 -16.54 14.75 -12.21
N GLU A 136 -15.65 13.84 -12.58
CA GLU A 136 -16.04 12.48 -12.99
C GLU A 136 -16.38 11.61 -11.76
N LEU A 137 -15.71 11.85 -10.63
CA LEU A 137 -16.00 11.24 -9.33
C LEU A 137 -17.22 11.91 -8.67
N ASN A 138 -17.16 13.23 -8.54
CA ASN A 138 -18.19 14.06 -7.93
C ASN A 138 -19.28 14.32 -8.95
N LEU A 139 -20.26 13.41 -8.95
CA LEU A 139 -21.51 13.58 -9.67
C LEU A 139 -22.06 14.99 -9.35
N GLN A 140 -22.66 15.66 -10.34
CA GLN A 140 -23.20 17.02 -10.21
C GLN A 140 -24.27 17.20 -9.09
N LYS A 141 -24.59 16.15 -8.34
CA LYS A 141 -25.62 16.07 -7.31
C LYS A 141 -25.10 15.76 -5.90
N THR A 142 -23.78 15.67 -5.67
CA THR A 142 -23.25 15.36 -4.33
C THR A 142 -23.63 16.47 -3.34
N LYS A 143 -24.57 16.18 -2.43
CA LYS A 143 -25.10 17.17 -1.46
C LYS A 143 -24.18 17.44 -0.27
N PHE A 144 -23.30 16.50 0.06
CA PHE A 144 -22.48 16.53 1.28
C PHE A 144 -20.99 16.22 1.03
N PRO A 145 -20.30 16.98 0.15
CA PRO A 145 -18.91 16.68 -0.22
C PRO A 145 -17.91 16.78 0.95
N TYR A 146 -18.08 17.70 1.90
CA TYR A 146 -17.20 17.77 3.07
C TYR A 146 -17.43 16.59 4.02
N LEU A 147 -18.68 16.20 4.25
CA LEU A 147 -19.00 15.00 5.03
C LEU A 147 -18.37 13.75 4.43
N ILE A 148 -18.41 13.58 3.10
CA ILE A 148 -17.80 12.43 2.42
C ILE A 148 -16.28 12.41 2.66
N LEU A 149 -15.60 13.56 2.59
CA LEU A 149 -14.17 13.63 2.92
C LEU A 149 -13.90 13.26 4.39
N ILE A 150 -14.69 13.80 5.33
CA ILE A 150 -14.56 13.49 6.76
C ILE A 150 -14.73 11.98 7.00
N LEU A 151 -15.78 11.38 6.42
CA LEU A 151 -16.03 9.94 6.52
C LEU A 151 -14.94 9.11 5.85
N THR A 152 -14.40 9.56 4.72
CA THR A 152 -13.27 8.90 4.05
C THR A 152 -12.06 8.85 4.96
N ILE A 153 -11.73 9.97 5.62
CA ILE A 153 -10.61 10.02 6.56
C ILE A 153 -10.91 9.15 7.79
N LEU A 154 -12.13 9.21 8.34
CA LEU A 154 -12.54 8.43 9.50
C LEU A 154 -12.44 6.92 9.25
N PHE A 155 -13.01 6.42 8.15
CA PHE A 155 -12.97 4.99 7.79
C PHE A 155 -11.56 4.49 7.42
N ASN A 156 -10.65 5.39 7.06
CA ASN A 156 -9.24 5.07 6.82
C ASN A 156 -8.33 5.46 7.98
N PHE A 157 -8.87 5.86 9.15
CA PHE A 157 -8.07 6.39 10.26
C PHE A 157 -6.96 5.42 10.69
N ARG A 158 -7.26 4.12 10.81
CA ARG A 158 -6.26 3.09 11.15
C ARG A 158 -5.08 3.08 10.17
N PHE A 159 -5.36 3.25 8.87
CA PHE A 159 -4.34 3.21 7.83
C PHE A 159 -3.54 4.51 7.81
N ILE A 160 -4.20 5.66 8.00
CA ILE A 160 -3.55 6.97 8.11
C ILE A 160 -2.63 7.00 9.33
N GLU A 161 -3.12 6.56 10.49
CA GLU A 161 -2.35 6.47 11.72
C GLU A 161 -1.13 5.55 11.54
N SER A 162 -1.33 4.36 10.97
CA SER A 162 -0.22 3.44 10.70
C SER A 162 0.75 4.01 9.68
N HIS A 163 0.30 4.78 8.69
CA HIS A 163 1.14 5.39 7.66
C HIS A 163 2.03 6.48 8.26
N ILE A 164 1.45 7.35 9.11
CA ILE A 164 2.17 8.35 9.92
C ILE A 164 3.20 7.66 10.83
N GLN A 165 2.80 6.59 11.55
CA GLN A 165 3.71 5.87 12.46
C GLN A 165 4.96 5.31 11.77
N ASN A 166 4.86 4.98 10.49
CA ASN A 166 5.96 4.36 9.75
C ASN A 166 6.60 5.32 8.73
N ASN A 167 6.16 6.58 8.67
CA ASN A 167 6.60 7.59 7.70
C ASN A 167 6.76 7.03 6.28
N GLN A 168 5.68 6.48 5.75
CA GLN A 168 5.70 5.60 4.58
C GLN A 168 5.57 6.35 3.25
N VAL A 169 6.10 5.80 2.16
CA VAL A 169 6.03 6.43 0.81
C VAL A 169 4.63 6.33 0.16
N GLY A 170 3.72 5.54 0.75
CA GLY A 170 2.44 5.15 0.16
C GLY A 170 1.56 6.30 -0.37
N ILE A 171 1.40 7.39 0.38
CA ILE A 171 0.56 8.53 -0.04
C ILE A 171 1.13 9.21 -1.30
N LEU A 172 2.46 9.39 -1.38
CA LEU A 172 3.12 9.96 -2.54
C LEU A 172 2.90 9.08 -3.79
N LEU A 173 2.97 7.75 -3.64
CA LEU A 173 2.69 6.83 -4.75
C LEU A 173 1.24 6.92 -5.23
N ILE A 174 0.28 7.01 -4.31
CA ILE A 174 -1.14 7.20 -4.66
C ILE A 174 -1.31 8.51 -5.43
N LEU A 175 -0.63 9.58 -5.00
CA LEU A 175 -0.66 10.86 -5.69
C LEU A 175 -0.09 10.76 -7.12
N PHE A 176 1.07 10.14 -7.31
CA PHE A 176 1.64 9.93 -8.64
C PHE A 176 0.72 9.14 -9.56
N VAL A 177 0.11 8.06 -9.05
CA VAL A 177 -0.90 7.28 -9.79
C VAL A 177 -2.10 8.15 -10.16
N LEU A 178 -2.64 8.92 -9.20
CA LEU A 178 -3.82 9.74 -9.45
C LEU A 178 -3.53 10.84 -10.48
N ILE A 179 -2.43 11.59 -10.33
CA ILE A 179 -2.02 12.61 -11.31
C ILE A 179 -1.79 11.96 -12.67
N SER A 180 -1.12 10.81 -12.71
CA SER A 180 -0.85 10.07 -13.94
C SER A 180 -2.13 9.73 -14.73
N ILE A 181 -3.21 9.38 -14.03
CA ILE A 181 -4.52 9.10 -14.62
C ILE A 181 -5.22 10.41 -15.04
N LEU A 182 -5.19 11.44 -14.20
CA LEU A 182 -5.96 12.67 -14.38
C LEU A 182 -5.36 13.67 -15.35
N VAL A 183 -4.03 13.74 -15.45
CA VAL A 183 -3.35 14.71 -16.30
C VAL A 183 -3.70 14.46 -17.77
N LYS A 184 -3.93 15.51 -18.56
CA LYS A 184 -4.25 15.34 -19.99
C LYS A 184 -3.03 14.93 -20.81
N ASN A 185 -1.86 15.47 -20.47
CA ASN A 185 -0.60 15.24 -21.17
C ASN A 185 -0.17 13.77 -21.10
N HIS A 186 0.01 13.13 -22.25
CA HIS A 186 0.38 11.70 -22.33
C HIS A 186 1.80 11.41 -21.83
N PHE A 187 2.74 12.32 -22.08
CA PHE A 187 4.12 12.21 -21.62
C PHE A 187 4.18 12.21 -20.09
N LEU A 188 3.63 13.24 -19.46
CA LEU A 188 3.62 13.37 -18.01
C LEU A 188 2.84 12.22 -17.34
N GLY A 189 1.72 11.81 -17.93
CA GLY A 189 0.93 10.67 -17.45
C GLY A 189 1.73 9.37 -17.43
N GLY A 190 2.42 9.05 -18.53
CA GLY A 190 3.26 7.86 -18.63
C GLY A 190 4.45 7.89 -17.66
N LEU A 191 5.20 9.01 -17.63
CA LEU A 191 6.38 9.15 -16.78
C LEU A 191 6.08 9.07 -15.28
N LEU A 192 4.96 9.63 -14.82
CA LEU A 192 4.59 9.58 -13.40
C LEU A 192 4.18 8.18 -12.95
N LEU A 193 3.46 7.43 -13.80
CA LEU A 193 3.18 6.02 -13.48
C LEU A 193 4.47 5.21 -13.45
N ALA A 194 5.38 5.46 -14.40
CA ALA A 194 6.66 4.79 -14.44
C ALA A 194 7.50 5.10 -13.19
N LEU A 195 7.51 6.35 -12.71
CA LEU A 195 8.18 6.73 -11.46
C LEU A 195 7.58 5.97 -10.27
N ALA A 196 6.26 5.95 -10.16
CA ALA A 196 5.57 5.23 -9.07
C ALA A 196 5.91 3.74 -9.07
N VAL A 197 5.91 3.10 -10.26
CA VAL A 197 6.29 1.68 -10.43
C VAL A 197 7.77 1.44 -10.12
N SER A 198 8.64 2.38 -10.50
CA SER A 198 10.08 2.27 -10.25
C SER A 198 10.40 2.46 -8.77
N ILE A 199 9.59 3.20 -8.00
CA ILE A 199 9.72 3.29 -6.54
C ILE A 199 9.17 2.04 -5.86
N LYS A 200 8.04 1.51 -6.32
CA LYS A 200 7.44 0.27 -5.79
C LYS A 200 6.67 -0.40 -6.91
N ILE A 201 6.79 -1.71 -7.10
CA ILE A 201 6.14 -2.39 -8.23
C ILE A 201 4.59 -2.37 -8.20
N THR A 202 3.99 -2.19 -7.01
CA THR A 202 2.54 -2.26 -6.77
C THR A 202 1.66 -1.42 -7.72
N PRO A 203 2.01 -0.17 -8.09
CA PRO A 203 1.22 0.65 -9.01
C PRO A 203 1.16 0.13 -10.46
N LEU A 204 1.89 -0.91 -10.83
CA LEU A 204 1.89 -1.45 -12.20
C LEU A 204 0.49 -1.84 -12.68
N VAL A 205 -0.38 -2.25 -11.75
CA VAL A 205 -1.77 -2.59 -12.05
C VAL A 205 -2.55 -1.44 -12.71
N PHE A 206 -2.16 -0.18 -12.49
CA PHE A 206 -2.82 0.98 -13.09
C PHE A 206 -2.48 1.19 -14.56
N LEU A 207 -1.50 0.46 -15.12
CA LEU A 207 -1.30 0.39 -16.57
C LEU A 207 -2.57 -0.11 -17.27
N PHE A 208 -3.37 -0.95 -16.60
CA PHE A 208 -4.68 -1.38 -17.06
C PHE A 208 -5.61 -0.21 -17.39
N VAL A 209 -5.54 0.91 -16.65
CA VAL A 209 -6.38 2.09 -16.92
C VAL A 209 -6.04 2.70 -18.28
N PHE A 210 -4.76 2.75 -18.66
CA PHE A 210 -4.36 3.27 -19.97
C PHE A 210 -4.79 2.37 -21.11
N VAL A 211 -4.77 1.05 -20.89
CA VAL A 211 -5.28 0.06 -21.84
C VAL A 211 -6.81 0.21 -21.97
N TYR A 212 -7.52 0.32 -20.84
CA TYR A 212 -8.97 0.53 -20.80
C TYR A 212 -9.39 1.80 -21.55
N GLU A 213 -8.69 2.91 -21.33
CA GLU A 213 -8.95 4.19 -22.01
C GLU A 213 -8.36 4.25 -23.43
N LYS A 214 -7.72 3.18 -23.93
CA LYS A 214 -7.03 3.11 -25.24
C LYS A 214 -5.99 4.21 -25.46
N LYS A 215 -5.35 4.68 -24.39
CA LYS A 215 -4.34 5.75 -24.42
C LYS A 215 -2.93 5.18 -24.66
N TYR A 216 -2.71 4.56 -25.82
CA TYR A 216 -1.44 3.87 -26.13
C TYR A 216 -0.22 4.79 -26.08
N SER A 217 -0.34 6.07 -26.42
CA SER A 217 0.76 7.04 -26.27
C SER A 217 1.21 7.19 -24.81
N ARG A 218 0.30 7.07 -23.83
CA ARG A 218 0.70 7.05 -22.40
C ARG A 218 1.48 5.79 -22.04
N ILE A 219 1.10 4.65 -22.61
CA ILE A 219 1.80 3.37 -22.40
C ILE A 219 3.22 3.46 -22.96
N PHE A 220 3.38 4.04 -24.15
CA PHE A 220 4.70 4.29 -24.74
C PHE A 220 5.58 5.15 -23.81
N TRP A 221 5.06 6.27 -23.31
CA TRP A 221 5.81 7.12 -22.37
C TRP A 221 6.06 6.47 -21.01
N PHE A 222 5.17 5.57 -20.57
CA PHE A 222 5.39 4.75 -19.40
C PHE A 222 6.59 3.80 -19.61
N LEU A 223 6.68 3.12 -20.76
CA LEU A 223 7.80 2.23 -21.07
C LEU A 223 9.13 3.00 -21.16
N ILE A 224 9.12 4.17 -21.81
CA ILE A 224 10.29 5.07 -21.81
C ILE A 224 10.65 5.50 -20.38
N GLY A 225 9.65 5.90 -19.59
CA GLY A 225 9.85 6.32 -18.22
C GLY A 225 10.46 5.22 -17.35
N LEU A 226 10.06 3.96 -17.53
CA LEU A 226 10.64 2.84 -16.78
C LEU A 226 12.14 2.73 -17.05
N VAL A 227 12.55 2.87 -18.31
CA VAL A 227 13.97 2.87 -18.66
C VAL A 227 14.67 4.08 -18.05
N LEU A 228 14.13 5.29 -18.25
CA LEU A 228 14.76 6.52 -17.78
C LEU A 228 14.94 6.56 -16.26
N TRP A 229 13.89 6.22 -15.49
CA TRP A 229 13.96 6.28 -14.03
C TRP A 229 14.94 5.26 -13.45
N ASN A 230 14.95 4.02 -13.97
CA ASN A 230 15.85 2.99 -13.46
C ASN A 230 17.28 3.14 -14.01
N ALA A 231 17.47 3.84 -15.14
CA ALA A 231 18.79 4.20 -15.65
C ALA A 231 19.37 5.44 -14.95
N LEU A 232 18.55 6.29 -14.34
CA LEU A 232 19.00 7.54 -13.71
C LEU A 232 20.15 7.34 -12.68
N PRO A 233 20.12 6.33 -11.79
CA PRO A 233 21.20 6.12 -10.83
C PRO A 233 22.54 5.71 -11.49
N LEU A 234 22.53 5.23 -12.74
CA LEU A 234 23.75 4.92 -13.50
C LEU A 234 24.63 6.15 -13.72
N LEU A 235 24.02 7.34 -13.77
CA LEU A 235 24.75 8.62 -13.91
C LEU A 235 25.53 8.97 -12.64
N TYR A 236 25.16 8.41 -11.50
CA TYR A 236 25.81 8.64 -10.22
C TYR A 236 26.85 7.57 -9.93
N HIS A 237 26.47 6.29 -10.04
CA HIS A 237 27.40 5.18 -9.82
C HIS A 237 27.02 3.96 -10.69
N TRP A 238 27.67 3.81 -11.83
CA TRP A 238 27.33 2.83 -12.86
C TRP A 238 27.34 1.37 -12.37
N ASP A 239 28.51 0.89 -11.93
CA ASP A 239 28.67 -0.53 -11.55
C ASP A 239 27.83 -0.92 -10.34
N TYR A 240 27.82 -0.06 -9.32
CA TYR A 240 27.01 -0.23 -8.13
C TYR A 240 25.50 -0.31 -8.45
N THR A 241 24.99 0.57 -9.32
CA THR A 241 23.60 0.53 -9.76
C THR A 241 23.25 -0.79 -10.42
N ILE A 242 24.12 -1.31 -11.30
CA ILE A 242 23.90 -2.59 -11.98
C ILE A 242 23.89 -3.73 -10.96
N GLN A 243 24.85 -3.74 -10.03
CA GLN A 243 24.94 -4.76 -8.98
C GLN A 243 23.67 -4.75 -8.10
N MET A 244 23.31 -3.60 -7.54
CA MET A 244 22.15 -3.48 -6.65
C MET A 244 20.84 -3.79 -7.37
N SER A 245 20.72 -3.44 -8.66
CA SER A 245 19.54 -3.79 -9.46
C SER A 245 19.44 -5.30 -9.66
N LYS A 246 20.56 -6.00 -9.91
CA LYS A 246 20.60 -7.47 -10.02
C LYS A 246 20.18 -8.12 -8.71
N GLU A 247 20.77 -7.70 -7.60
CA GLU A 247 20.44 -8.23 -6.27
C GLU A 247 18.97 -7.97 -5.89
N TRP A 248 18.43 -6.79 -6.22
CA TRP A 248 17.01 -6.52 -6.02
C TRP A 248 16.13 -7.50 -6.82
N MET A 249 16.48 -7.76 -8.08
CA MET A 249 15.72 -8.69 -8.91
C MET A 249 15.81 -10.14 -8.41
N THR A 250 16.99 -10.61 -8.00
CA THR A 250 17.19 -12.01 -7.57
C THR A 250 16.72 -12.24 -6.13
N GLU A 251 17.16 -11.42 -5.19
CA GLU A 251 16.97 -11.66 -3.76
C GLU A 251 15.69 -11.04 -3.23
N ILE A 252 15.35 -9.82 -3.63
CA ILE A 252 14.13 -9.17 -3.13
C ILE A 252 12.91 -9.65 -3.92
N LEU A 253 12.92 -9.43 -5.24
CA LEU A 253 11.78 -9.79 -6.08
C LEU A 253 11.69 -11.31 -6.28
N GLY A 254 12.80 -11.98 -6.58
CA GLY A 254 12.84 -13.42 -6.83
C GLY A 254 12.59 -14.26 -5.58
N ASN A 255 13.19 -13.89 -4.44
CA ASN A 255 13.13 -14.67 -3.19
C ASN A 255 12.22 -14.03 -2.13
N ALA A 256 12.52 -12.84 -1.61
CA ALA A 256 11.85 -12.28 -0.43
C ALA A 256 10.35 -12.01 -0.61
N LEU A 257 9.93 -11.48 -1.78
CA LEU A 257 8.54 -11.14 -2.07
C LEU A 257 7.71 -12.34 -2.55
N ASN A 258 8.36 -13.34 -3.15
CA ASN A 258 7.69 -14.51 -3.72
C ASN A 258 7.70 -15.73 -2.79
N ASN A 259 8.56 -15.76 -1.78
CA ASN A 259 8.63 -16.86 -0.83
C ASN A 259 7.67 -16.62 0.35
N PRO A 260 6.60 -17.44 0.48
CA PRO A 260 5.62 -17.31 1.55
C PRO A 260 6.19 -17.50 2.96
N LEU A 261 7.43 -17.96 3.12
CA LEU A 261 8.05 -18.15 4.44
C LEU A 261 8.75 -16.91 4.98
N LEU A 262 9.16 -15.96 4.13
CA LEU A 262 10.08 -14.91 4.54
C LEU A 262 9.39 -13.69 5.16
N ARG A 263 8.13 -13.42 4.80
CA ARG A 263 7.44 -12.16 5.17
C ARG A 263 5.95 -12.34 5.51
N SER A 264 5.53 -13.54 5.89
CA SER A 264 4.12 -13.82 6.23
C SER A 264 3.78 -13.55 7.69
N TRP A 265 4.34 -12.47 8.23
CA TRP A 265 4.12 -12.06 9.61
C TRP A 265 2.68 -11.60 9.84
N LYS A 266 2.25 -11.58 11.10
CA LYS A 266 0.91 -11.12 11.50
C LYS A 266 0.49 -9.78 10.86
N ASN A 267 1.40 -8.83 10.70
CA ASN A 267 1.11 -7.51 10.15
C ASN A 267 0.97 -7.50 8.61
N ASN A 268 1.44 -8.54 7.91
CA ASN A 268 1.26 -8.70 6.47
C ASN A 268 -0.10 -9.36 6.20
N GLN A 269 -0.96 -8.62 5.51
CA GLN A 269 -2.36 -8.94 5.25
C GLN A 269 -2.61 -9.19 3.75
N SER A 270 -1.57 -9.35 2.94
CA SER A 270 -1.72 -9.75 1.54
C SER A 270 -2.34 -11.14 1.41
N LEU A 271 -2.85 -11.48 0.22
CA LEU A 271 -3.30 -12.83 -0.12
C LEU A 271 -2.18 -13.86 0.13
N SER A 272 -0.96 -13.56 -0.32
CA SER A 272 0.19 -14.45 -0.19
C SER A 272 0.46 -14.78 1.29
N SER A 273 0.55 -13.75 2.13
CA SER A 273 0.73 -13.91 3.57
C SER A 273 -0.43 -14.61 4.24
N THR A 274 -1.67 -14.28 3.86
CA THR A 274 -2.87 -14.90 4.43
C THR A 274 -2.88 -16.41 4.20
N LEU A 275 -2.67 -16.83 2.95
CA LEU A 275 -2.61 -18.24 2.61
C LEU A 275 -1.41 -18.93 3.26
N ALA A 276 -0.24 -18.29 3.31
CA ALA A 276 0.94 -18.83 3.96
C ALA A 276 0.72 -19.07 5.47
N LYS A 277 0.19 -18.08 6.20
CA LYS A 277 -0.14 -18.22 7.63
C LYS A 277 -1.10 -19.38 7.87
N TYR A 278 -2.08 -19.56 6.99
CA TYR A 278 -3.09 -20.60 7.13
C TYR A 278 -2.64 -21.98 6.71
N PHE A 279 -1.72 -22.08 5.76
CA PHE A 279 -1.47 -23.34 5.07
C PHE A 279 0.00 -23.77 4.96
N VAL A 280 0.95 -22.97 5.43
CA VAL A 280 2.37 -23.30 5.35
C VAL A 280 2.98 -23.25 6.74
N SER A 281 3.49 -24.39 7.21
CA SER A 281 4.19 -24.47 8.49
C SER A 281 5.44 -23.59 8.48
N GLY A 282 5.61 -22.78 9.53
CA GLY A 282 6.76 -21.88 9.66
C GLY A 282 6.62 -20.58 8.89
N ALA A 283 5.46 -20.26 8.29
CA ALA A 283 5.27 -18.97 7.64
C ALA A 283 5.34 -17.77 8.62
N ASP A 284 4.95 -18.00 9.87
CA ASP A 284 5.20 -17.09 11.00
C ASP A 284 5.53 -17.96 12.23
N PHE A 285 6.81 -18.35 12.34
CA PHE A 285 7.30 -19.25 13.40
C PHE A 285 6.97 -18.78 14.83
N ILE A 286 6.82 -17.46 15.03
CA ILE A 286 6.57 -16.88 16.34
C ILE A 286 5.07 -16.98 16.67
N ASN A 287 4.20 -16.57 15.76
CA ASN A 287 2.79 -16.41 16.07
C ASN A 287 1.95 -17.64 15.73
N GLN A 288 2.26 -18.39 14.67
CA GLN A 288 1.45 -19.55 14.24
C GLN A 288 1.09 -20.52 15.38
N PRO A 289 2.05 -20.97 16.22
CA PRO A 289 1.76 -21.91 17.31
C PRO A 289 0.77 -21.37 18.34
N THR A 290 0.81 -20.05 18.61
CA THR A 290 -0.08 -19.40 19.59
C THR A 290 -1.53 -19.34 19.14
N TYR A 291 -1.78 -19.36 17.83
CA TYR A 291 -3.12 -19.15 17.25
C TYR A 291 -3.70 -20.39 16.56
N GLY A 292 -3.10 -21.56 16.75
CA GLY A 292 -3.59 -22.81 16.15
C GLY A 292 -3.44 -22.85 14.63
N LEU A 293 -2.37 -22.25 14.11
CA LEU A 293 -2.03 -22.19 12.69
C LEU A 293 -0.73 -22.96 12.41
N PRO A 294 -0.50 -23.42 11.16
CA PRO A 294 -1.46 -23.47 10.05
C PRO A 294 -2.63 -24.43 10.33
N PHE A 295 -3.77 -24.24 9.67
CA PHE A 295 -4.91 -25.16 9.79
C PHE A 295 -4.61 -26.54 9.19
N LEU A 296 -3.90 -26.53 8.06
CA LEU A 296 -3.48 -27.70 7.29
C LEU A 296 -2.15 -27.36 6.63
N ASN A 297 -1.25 -28.32 6.44
CA ASN A 297 0.01 -28.04 5.74
C ASN A 297 -0.13 -28.40 4.25
N LEU A 298 -0.03 -27.39 3.38
CA LEU A 298 -0.09 -27.52 1.93
C LEU A 298 1.29 -27.29 1.30
N SER A 299 1.52 -27.91 0.14
CA SER A 299 2.73 -27.62 -0.64
C SER A 299 2.67 -26.23 -1.28
N ILE A 300 3.84 -25.62 -1.51
CA ILE A 300 3.95 -24.30 -2.15
C ILE A 300 3.29 -24.29 -3.54
N SER A 301 3.36 -25.40 -4.28
CA SER A 301 2.73 -25.54 -5.60
C SER A 301 1.20 -25.45 -5.52
N VAL A 302 0.58 -26.11 -4.53
CA VAL A 302 -0.86 -26.02 -4.29
C VAL A 302 -1.25 -24.61 -3.85
N LEU A 303 -0.43 -23.97 -3.00
CA LEU A 303 -0.65 -22.59 -2.57
C LEU A 303 -0.68 -21.62 -3.76
N LYS A 304 0.27 -21.76 -4.70
CA LYS A 304 0.33 -20.96 -5.93
C LYS A 304 -0.88 -21.18 -6.83
N LEU A 305 -1.40 -22.41 -6.92
CA LEU A 305 -2.64 -22.70 -7.65
C LEU A 305 -3.85 -21.99 -7.01
N ILE A 306 -3.97 -22.03 -5.67
CA ILE A 306 -5.02 -21.30 -4.95
C ILE A 306 -4.89 -19.80 -5.20
N GLN A 307 -3.67 -19.23 -5.11
CA GLN A 307 -3.43 -17.83 -5.42
C GLN A 307 -3.89 -17.46 -6.83
N LEU A 308 -3.61 -18.30 -7.82
CA LEU A 308 -4.05 -18.11 -9.20
C LEU A 308 -5.58 -18.11 -9.32
N LEU A 309 -6.29 -19.00 -8.61
CA LEU A 309 -7.75 -18.99 -8.56
C LEU A 309 -8.28 -17.66 -8.01
N PHE A 310 -7.68 -17.14 -6.94
CA PHE A 310 -8.04 -15.82 -6.40
C PHE A 310 -7.77 -14.71 -7.43
N ILE A 311 -6.65 -14.75 -8.17
CA ILE A 311 -6.38 -13.78 -9.24
C ILE A 311 -7.52 -13.80 -10.27
N PHE A 312 -8.04 -14.97 -10.66
CA PHE A 312 -9.18 -15.04 -11.57
C PHE A 312 -10.48 -14.51 -10.96
N VAL A 313 -10.77 -14.87 -9.70
CA VAL A 313 -11.97 -14.41 -8.99
C VAL A 313 -12.02 -12.88 -8.90
N TYR A 314 -10.88 -12.22 -8.69
CA TYR A 314 -10.78 -10.75 -8.65
C TYR A 314 -10.54 -10.13 -10.04
N GLY A 315 -10.05 -10.88 -11.02
CA GLY A 315 -9.83 -10.42 -12.38
C GLY A 315 -11.10 -10.40 -13.23
N ILE A 316 -11.96 -11.42 -13.11
CA ILE A 316 -13.17 -11.56 -13.92
C ILE A 316 -14.11 -10.33 -13.79
N PRO A 317 -14.41 -9.80 -12.58
CA PRO A 317 -15.23 -8.61 -12.46
C PRO A 317 -14.67 -7.39 -13.20
N LEU A 318 -13.34 -7.20 -13.21
CA LEU A 318 -12.70 -6.13 -13.98
C LEU A 318 -12.94 -6.29 -15.48
N LEU A 319 -12.81 -7.52 -16.00
CA LEU A 319 -13.05 -7.81 -17.43
C LEU A 319 -14.52 -7.61 -17.82
N LEU A 320 -15.45 -7.97 -16.92
CA LEU A 320 -16.89 -7.74 -17.12
C LEU A 320 -17.21 -6.24 -17.15
N LEU A 321 -16.65 -5.47 -16.20
CA LEU A 321 -16.84 -4.02 -16.11
C LEU A 321 -16.14 -3.26 -17.23
N TRP A 322 -15.03 -3.79 -17.78
CA TRP A 322 -14.38 -3.20 -18.96
C TRP A 322 -15.38 -3.04 -20.10
N ARG A 323 -16.21 -4.06 -20.35
CA ARG A 323 -17.20 -4.03 -21.44
C ARG A 323 -18.38 -3.07 -21.19
N LYS A 324 -18.46 -2.45 -20.02
CA LYS A 324 -19.56 -1.55 -19.65
C LYS A 324 -19.12 -0.07 -19.79
N PRO A 325 -20.00 0.80 -20.31
CA PRO A 325 -19.69 2.23 -20.39
C PRO A 325 -19.62 2.86 -18.99
N ASN A 326 -18.85 3.94 -18.87
CA ASN A 326 -18.77 4.79 -17.67
C ASN A 326 -18.32 4.06 -16.38
N GLN A 327 -17.49 3.03 -16.49
CA GLN A 327 -16.96 2.27 -15.34
C GLN A 327 -15.55 2.67 -14.90
N LYS A 328 -14.97 3.73 -15.47
CA LYS A 328 -13.59 4.17 -15.21
C LYS A 328 -13.25 4.23 -13.71
N TRP A 329 -14.04 4.95 -12.91
CA TRP A 329 -13.76 5.12 -11.48
C TRP A 329 -14.07 3.88 -10.63
N THR A 330 -15.01 3.05 -11.08
CA THR A 330 -15.20 1.71 -10.51
C THR A 330 -13.94 0.87 -10.71
N ILE A 331 -13.43 0.80 -11.95
CA ILE A 331 -12.22 0.05 -12.31
C ILE A 331 -11.02 0.58 -11.53
N ILE A 332 -10.80 1.90 -11.49
CA ILE A 332 -9.72 2.52 -10.70
C ILE A 332 -9.82 2.12 -9.23
N SER A 333 -11.00 2.20 -8.63
CA SER A 333 -11.24 1.83 -7.23
C SER A 333 -10.92 0.36 -6.96
N LEU A 334 -11.34 -0.53 -7.85
CA LEU A 334 -11.06 -1.97 -7.76
C LEU A 334 -9.56 -2.27 -7.94
N LEU A 335 -8.86 -1.55 -8.84
CA LEU A 335 -7.41 -1.66 -9.01
C LEU A 335 -6.64 -1.21 -7.78
N PHE A 336 -7.07 -0.12 -7.11
CA PHE A 336 -6.51 0.25 -5.81
C PHE A 336 -6.65 -0.92 -4.83
N LEU A 337 -7.85 -1.46 -4.62
CA LEU A 337 -8.06 -2.58 -3.69
C LEU A 337 -7.20 -3.82 -4.04
N ILE A 338 -7.17 -4.21 -5.32
CA ILE A 338 -6.34 -5.33 -5.81
C ILE A 338 -4.85 -5.07 -5.53
N SER A 339 -4.38 -3.83 -5.67
CA SER A 339 -2.96 -3.49 -5.47
C SER A 339 -2.47 -3.80 -4.05
N ALA A 340 -3.32 -3.68 -3.02
CA ALA A 340 -2.97 -4.13 -1.67
C ALA A 340 -3.26 -5.62 -1.46
N LEU A 341 -4.35 -6.17 -1.98
CA LEU A 341 -4.70 -7.57 -1.76
C LEU A 341 -3.66 -8.53 -2.37
N PHE A 342 -3.10 -8.18 -3.53
CA PHE A 342 -2.21 -9.04 -4.31
C PHE A 342 -0.75 -8.58 -4.33
N SER A 343 -0.37 -7.58 -3.53
CA SER A 343 1.04 -7.32 -3.30
C SER A 343 1.68 -8.52 -2.56
N GLY A 344 2.98 -8.77 -2.74
CA GLY A 344 3.68 -9.74 -1.90
C GLY A 344 3.61 -9.37 -0.41
N ILE A 345 3.71 -8.07 -0.13
CA ILE A 345 3.68 -7.50 1.22
C ILE A 345 2.67 -6.35 1.30
N SER A 346 1.65 -6.53 2.14
CA SER A 346 0.68 -5.50 2.51
C SER A 346 0.57 -5.36 4.01
N TRP A 347 1.41 -4.50 4.56
CA TRP A 347 1.32 -4.07 5.96
C TRP A 347 0.12 -3.13 6.17
N ILE A 348 -0.24 -2.84 7.42
CA ILE A 348 -1.42 -2.03 7.77
C ILE A 348 -1.41 -0.67 7.02
N HIS A 349 -0.26 0.02 7.00
CA HIS A 349 -0.13 1.28 6.28
C HIS A 349 -0.22 1.16 4.75
N SER A 350 -0.04 -0.05 4.18
CA SER A 350 -0.21 -0.26 2.73
C SER A 350 -1.66 -0.09 2.31
N TYR A 351 -2.63 -0.32 3.21
CA TYR A 351 -4.06 -0.14 2.96
C TYR A 351 -4.49 1.33 2.92
N ILE A 352 -3.57 2.30 3.05
CA ILE A 352 -3.88 3.72 2.81
C ILE A 352 -4.43 3.97 1.40
N ILE A 353 -4.15 3.05 0.47
CA ILE A 353 -4.78 2.98 -0.86
C ILE A 353 -6.33 2.95 -0.83
N CYS A 354 -6.94 2.52 0.28
CA CYS A 354 -8.38 2.47 0.46
C CYS A 354 -9.05 3.85 0.51
N LEU A 355 -8.28 4.94 0.65
CA LEU A 355 -8.80 6.31 0.54
C LEU A 355 -9.62 6.52 -0.74
N ILE A 356 -9.13 6.03 -1.88
CA ILE A 356 -9.78 6.21 -3.19
C ILE A 356 -11.10 5.42 -3.29
N PRO A 357 -11.13 4.07 -3.12
CA PRO A 357 -12.35 3.29 -3.21
C PRO A 357 -13.39 3.68 -2.15
N VAL A 358 -12.97 4.06 -0.94
CA VAL A 358 -13.89 4.52 0.12
C VAL A 358 -14.52 5.86 -0.28
N TYR A 359 -13.73 6.83 -0.74
CA TYR A 359 -14.27 8.10 -1.26
C TYR A 359 -15.26 7.86 -2.40
N PHE A 360 -14.88 7.03 -3.38
CA PHE A 360 -15.70 6.69 -4.53
C PHE A 360 -17.05 6.10 -4.12
N ILE A 361 -17.05 5.06 -3.28
CA ILE A 361 -18.29 4.36 -2.93
C ILE A 361 -19.20 5.21 -2.04
N LEU A 362 -18.63 5.98 -1.10
CA LEU A 362 -19.40 6.93 -0.28
C LEU A 362 -20.06 7.96 -1.19
N ASN A 363 -19.32 8.53 -2.13
CA ASN A 363 -19.88 9.53 -3.04
C ASN A 363 -21.02 8.98 -3.90
N LYS A 364 -20.88 7.74 -4.39
CA LYS A 364 -21.95 7.03 -5.11
C LYS A 364 -23.16 6.80 -4.23
N VAL A 365 -22.96 6.42 -2.96
CA VAL A 365 -24.03 6.13 -2.01
C VAL A 365 -24.80 7.37 -1.58
N PHE A 366 -24.10 8.47 -1.31
CA PHE A 366 -24.72 9.74 -0.94
C PHE A 366 -25.40 10.44 -2.12
N SER A 367 -25.02 10.12 -3.36
CA SER A 367 -25.63 10.69 -4.56
C SER A 367 -26.85 9.91 -5.06
N ASN A 368 -26.94 8.61 -4.75
CA ASN A 368 -28.01 7.73 -5.21
C ASN A 368 -29.03 7.46 -4.09
N GLN A 369 -30.28 7.19 -4.45
CA GLN A 369 -31.27 6.64 -3.51
C GLN A 369 -30.98 5.15 -3.30
N ILE A 370 -30.15 4.84 -2.32
CA ILE A 370 -29.79 3.47 -1.97
C ILE A 370 -30.73 2.94 -0.90
N GLU A 371 -31.09 1.66 -1.00
CA GLU A 371 -31.84 0.95 0.03
C GLU A 371 -31.09 0.96 1.37
N THR A 372 -31.80 1.20 2.47
CA THR A 372 -31.22 1.29 3.82
C THR A 372 -30.36 0.08 4.19
N LYS A 373 -30.74 -1.12 3.71
CA LYS A 373 -30.00 -2.36 3.94
C LYS A 373 -28.58 -2.32 3.33
N GLU A 374 -28.44 -1.85 2.10
CA GLU A 374 -27.13 -1.74 1.43
C GLU A 374 -26.23 -0.72 2.12
N LEU A 375 -26.82 0.39 2.60
CA LEU A 375 -26.08 1.37 3.41
C LEU A 375 -25.54 0.76 4.71
N TYR A 376 -26.33 -0.04 5.43
CA TYR A 376 -25.87 -0.72 6.64
C TYR A 376 -24.75 -1.72 6.35
N ILE A 377 -24.84 -2.48 5.25
CA ILE A 377 -23.78 -3.40 4.82
C ILE A 377 -22.48 -2.63 4.55
N LEU A 378 -22.56 -1.51 3.81
CA LEU A 378 -21.39 -0.68 3.55
C LEU A 378 -20.78 -0.14 4.84
N ILE A 379 -21.59 0.42 5.74
CA ILE A 379 -21.11 0.95 7.03
C ILE A 379 -20.43 -0.16 7.83
N LEU A 380 -21.01 -1.36 7.88
CA LEU A 380 -20.40 -2.50 8.56
C LEU A 380 -19.02 -2.80 7.98
N ILE A 381 -18.89 -2.92 6.65
CA ILE A 381 -17.62 -3.18 5.96
C ILE A 381 -16.58 -2.10 6.28
N LEU A 382 -16.96 -0.83 6.16
CA LEU A 382 -16.06 0.31 6.39
C LEU A 382 -15.65 0.48 7.86
N CYS A 383 -16.46 0.00 8.80
CA CYS A 383 -16.13 0.02 10.22
C CYS A 383 -15.17 -1.11 10.64
N LEU A 384 -15.07 -2.21 9.89
CA LEU A 384 -14.22 -3.35 10.27
C LEU A 384 -12.75 -2.97 10.52
N PRO A 385 -12.08 -2.15 9.69
CA PRO A 385 -10.71 -1.72 9.95
C PRO A 385 -10.58 -0.90 11.25
N ILE A 386 -11.55 -0.04 11.54
CA ILE A 386 -11.58 0.77 12.77
C ILE A 386 -11.77 -0.13 13.98
N PHE A 387 -12.78 -0.99 13.98
CA PHE A 387 -13.09 -1.84 15.12
C PHE A 387 -12.05 -2.93 15.37
N SER A 388 -11.22 -3.24 14.39
CA SER A 388 -10.06 -4.11 14.59
C SER A 388 -8.79 -3.36 15.03
N HIS A 389 -8.86 -2.04 15.24
CA HIS A 389 -7.72 -1.25 15.71
C HIS A 389 -7.44 -1.48 17.21
N ARG A 390 -6.16 -1.52 17.57
CA ARG A 390 -5.68 -1.83 18.94
C ARG A 390 -6.26 -0.93 20.02
N THR A 391 -6.59 0.33 19.71
CA THR A 391 -7.18 1.27 20.68
C THR A 391 -8.55 0.83 21.16
N PHE A 392 -9.33 0.15 20.32
CA PHE A 392 -10.70 -0.26 20.66
C PHE A 392 -10.79 -1.66 21.22
N VAL A 393 -9.98 -2.60 20.71
CA VAL A 393 -10.05 -4.02 21.10
C VAL A 393 -8.87 -4.51 21.92
N GLY A 394 -7.85 -3.68 22.11
CA GLY A 394 -6.59 -4.06 22.76
C GLY A 394 -5.64 -4.86 21.86
N GLN A 395 -4.38 -4.95 22.28
CA GLN A 395 -3.31 -5.57 21.50
C GLN A 395 -3.51 -7.07 21.25
N LYS A 396 -4.05 -7.80 22.23
CA LYS A 396 -4.28 -9.25 22.13
C LYS A 396 -5.31 -9.59 21.04
N VAL A 397 -6.44 -8.88 21.04
CA VAL A 397 -7.50 -9.08 20.05
C VAL A 397 -7.05 -8.58 18.67
N GLU A 398 -6.34 -7.44 18.59
CA GLU A 398 -5.79 -6.96 17.33
C GLU A 398 -4.79 -7.94 16.71
N SER A 399 -3.93 -8.55 17.53
CA SER A 399 -2.98 -9.57 17.08
C SER A 399 -3.69 -10.84 16.61
N PHE A 400 -4.73 -11.28 17.32
CA PHE A 400 -5.59 -12.36 16.86
C PHE A 400 -6.21 -12.04 15.50
N LEU A 401 -6.91 -10.91 15.37
CA LEU A 401 -7.56 -10.51 14.11
C LEU A 401 -6.56 -10.36 12.95
N SER A 402 -5.34 -9.89 13.23
CA SER A 402 -4.27 -9.77 12.23
C SER A 402 -3.71 -11.13 11.80
N MET A 403 -3.60 -12.10 12.71
CA MET A 403 -3.25 -13.48 12.33
C MET A 403 -4.30 -14.08 11.40
N PHE A 404 -5.57 -13.76 11.62
CA PHE A 404 -6.68 -14.14 10.74
C PHE A 404 -6.95 -13.13 9.62
N SER A 405 -5.96 -12.31 9.26
CA SER A 405 -5.97 -11.45 8.09
C SER A 405 -7.23 -10.56 7.93
N ILE A 406 -7.71 -9.95 9.01
CA ILE A 406 -8.93 -9.12 8.99
C ILE A 406 -8.92 -8.03 7.92
N LEU A 407 -7.76 -7.45 7.60
CA LEU A 407 -7.64 -6.41 6.58
C LEU A 407 -7.75 -6.97 5.16
N PHE A 408 -7.30 -8.20 4.92
CA PHE A 408 -7.56 -8.92 3.67
C PHE A 408 -9.07 -9.05 3.45
N TYR A 409 -9.80 -9.58 4.44
CA TYR A 409 -11.23 -9.86 4.33
C TYR A 409 -12.09 -8.61 4.22
N SER A 410 -11.86 -7.59 5.06
CA SER A 410 -12.60 -6.32 4.98
C SER A 410 -12.40 -5.61 3.65
N THR A 411 -11.17 -5.60 3.12
CA THR A 411 -10.85 -5.05 1.79
C THR A 411 -11.48 -5.87 0.67
N SER A 412 -11.52 -7.20 0.82
CA SER A 412 -12.22 -8.12 -0.10
C SER A 412 -13.72 -7.87 -0.12
N PHE A 413 -14.35 -7.66 1.05
CA PHE A 413 -15.76 -7.32 1.13
C PHE A 413 -16.06 -5.97 0.48
N LEU A 414 -15.21 -4.96 0.68
CA LEU A 414 -15.33 -3.67 0.00
C LEU A 414 -15.21 -3.84 -1.53
N TYR A 415 -14.27 -4.67 -1.99
CA TYR A 415 -14.10 -5.00 -3.41
C TYR A 415 -15.39 -5.58 -4.02
N PHE A 416 -15.94 -6.65 -3.42
CA PHE A 416 -17.16 -7.28 -3.94
C PHE A 416 -18.41 -6.42 -3.76
N TYR A 417 -18.46 -5.57 -2.74
CA TYR A 417 -19.52 -4.58 -2.59
C TYR A 417 -19.52 -3.59 -3.77
N ILE A 418 -18.36 -3.03 -4.12
CA ILE A 418 -18.21 -2.13 -5.28
C ILE A 418 -18.56 -2.84 -6.59
N VAL A 419 -18.12 -4.09 -6.78
CA VAL A 419 -18.49 -4.90 -7.97
C VAL A 419 -19.99 -5.07 -8.07
N ARG A 420 -20.65 -5.54 -7.00
CA ARG A 420 -22.11 -5.71 -6.97
C ARG A 420 -22.83 -4.41 -7.26
N PHE A 421 -22.39 -3.32 -6.63
CA PHE A 421 -22.97 -1.99 -6.83
C PHE A 421 -22.91 -1.56 -8.31
N ALA A 422 -21.74 -1.73 -8.95
CA ALA A 422 -21.55 -1.36 -10.36
C ALA A 422 -22.34 -2.24 -11.34
N LEU A 423 -22.50 -3.54 -11.05
CA LEU A 423 -23.30 -4.43 -11.88
C LEU A 423 -24.81 -4.12 -11.77
N ASN A 424 -25.30 -3.70 -10.60
CA ASN A 424 -26.70 -3.32 -10.40
C ASN A 424 -27.03 -1.94 -10.98
N GLU A 425 -26.13 -0.95 -10.90
CA GLU A 425 -26.34 0.39 -11.49
C GLU A 425 -26.62 0.29 -13.00
N ASN A 426 -26.02 -0.67 -13.70
CA ASN A 426 -26.23 -0.88 -15.14
C ASN A 426 -27.54 -1.63 -15.47
N LYS A 427 -28.13 -2.39 -14.53
CA LYS A 427 -29.41 -3.07 -14.76
C LYS A 427 -30.60 -2.10 -14.76
N ASN A 428 -30.49 -0.99 -14.02
CA ASN A 428 -31.55 0.00 -13.90
C ASN A 428 -31.47 1.12 -14.97
N ARG A 429 -30.49 1.05 -15.88
CA ARG A 429 -30.28 2.02 -16.98
C ARG A 429 -30.65 1.49 -18.36
N ASN A 430 -30.79 0.17 -18.49
CA ASN A 430 -31.32 -0.52 -19.66
C ASN A 430 -32.74 -0.95 -19.35
#